data_AF-A0A4R5A1U1-F1
#
_entry.id   AF-A0A4R5A1U1-F1
#
_cell.length_a   1.000
_cell.length_b   1.000
_cell.length_c   1.000
_cell.angle_alpha   90.00
_cell.angle_beta   90.00
_cell.angle_gamma   90.00
#
_symmetry.space_group_name_H-M   'P 1'
#
loop_
_entity.id
_entity.type
_entity.pdbx_description
1 polymer ?
#
loop_
_entity_poly.entity_id
_entity_poly.type
_entity_poly.pdbx_seq_one_letter_code
_entity_poly.pdbx_strand_id
1 'polypeptide(L)'
;MSREMVVLSRQQPDLAVLPELVASASGTDLKVGGPYVFDAQDRLLLHVREPVLVTVPGEVQRLLGLPIEEPVWWVELHAATDPAEAERIARHCADAFAAQHDGTVWSESGK
;
A
#
# COMPACT_ATOMS: atom_id res chain seq x y z
N MET A 1 -4.62 -7.22 -14.64
CA MET A 1 -3.51 -7.21 -13.67
C MET A 1 -3.65 -5.96 -12.83
N SER A 2 -3.75 -6.09 -11.51
CA SER A 2 -3.71 -4.95 -10.57
C SER A 2 -2.37 -4.22 -10.67
N ARG A 3 -2.35 -2.94 -10.31
CA ARG A 3 -1.07 -2.23 -10.11
C ARG A 3 -0.62 -2.46 -8.68
N GLU A 4 0.63 -2.83 -8.51
CA GLU A 4 1.19 -3.15 -7.20
C GLU A 4 2.12 -2.04 -6.70
N MET A 5 1.94 -1.72 -5.42
CA MET A 5 2.87 -0.91 -4.65
C MET A 5 3.31 -1.68 -3.41
N VAL A 6 4.53 -1.43 -2.97
CA VAL A 6 5.05 -2.02 -1.73
C VAL A 6 5.47 -0.88 -0.81
N VAL A 7 4.96 -0.90 0.41
CA VAL A 7 5.44 -0.05 1.50
C VAL A 7 6.44 -0.86 2.31
N LEU A 8 7.65 -0.30 2.44
CA LEU A 8 8.71 -0.83 3.28
C LEU A 8 8.89 0.09 4.48
N SER A 9 8.87 -0.46 5.69
CA SER A 9 8.96 0.34 6.92
C SER A 9 9.66 -0.40 8.05
N ARG A 10 10.25 0.35 9.00
CA ARG A 10 10.98 -0.24 10.14
C ARG A 10 10.06 -0.81 11.22
N GLN A 11 8.82 -0.32 11.30
CA GLN A 11 7.82 -0.73 12.29
C GLN A 11 6.64 -1.36 11.56
N GLN A 12 5.93 -2.28 12.21
CA GLN A 12 4.78 -2.95 11.60
C GLN A 12 3.67 -1.92 11.33
N PRO A 13 3.24 -1.71 10.09
CA PRO A 13 2.10 -0.85 9.80
C PRO A 13 0.82 -1.43 10.39
N ASP A 14 0.02 -0.59 11.05
CA ASP A 14 -1.30 -0.97 11.54
C ASP A 14 -2.35 -0.74 10.46
N LEU A 15 -2.95 -1.81 9.94
CA LEU A 15 -3.98 -1.70 8.90
C LEU A 15 -5.32 -1.15 9.44
N ALA A 16 -5.51 -1.10 10.76
CA ALA A 16 -6.72 -0.52 11.36
C ALA A 16 -6.87 0.98 11.07
N VAL A 17 -5.78 1.66 10.70
CA VAL A 17 -5.80 3.10 10.33
C VAL A 17 -6.29 3.35 8.89
N LEU A 18 -6.48 2.30 8.08
CA LEU A 18 -6.89 2.43 6.68
C LEU A 18 -8.16 3.29 6.47
N PRO A 19 -9.23 3.18 7.28
CA PRO A 19 -10.38 4.07 7.19
C PRO A 19 -10.01 5.55 7.35
N GLU A 20 -9.10 5.89 8.26
CA GLU A 20 -8.65 7.27 8.49
C GLU A 20 -7.81 7.78 7.31
N LEU A 21 -6.93 6.93 6.77
CA LEU A 21 -6.13 7.25 5.59
C LEU A 21 -7.03 7.49 4.37
N VAL A 22 -8.02 6.65 4.15
CA VAL A 22 -9.00 6.79 3.06
C VAL A 22 -9.86 8.04 3.26
N ALA A 23 -10.28 8.35 4.49
CA ALA A 23 -11.03 9.58 4.78
C ALA A 23 -10.22 10.85 4.52
N SER A 24 -8.89 10.80 4.65
CA SER A 24 -8.00 11.91 4.30
C SER A 24 -7.69 12.02 2.80
N ALA A 25 -8.03 11.00 2.00
CA ALA A 25 -7.85 11.06 0.56
C ALA A 25 -8.90 11.99 -0.05
N SER A 26 -8.50 12.87 -0.96
CA SER A 26 -9.47 13.65 -1.75
C SER A 26 -10.32 12.67 -2.56
N GLY A 27 -11.60 12.51 -2.27
CA GLY A 27 -12.51 11.58 -2.95
C GLY A 27 -13.81 11.48 -2.17
N THR A 28 -14.95 11.60 -2.84
CA THR A 28 -16.27 11.51 -2.18
C THR A 28 -16.78 10.08 -2.26
N ASP A 29 -17.30 9.59 -1.11
CA ASP A 29 -17.99 8.31 -0.94
C ASP A 29 -17.16 7.04 -1.14
N LEU A 30 -16.01 6.97 -0.45
CA LEU A 30 -15.23 5.73 -0.33
C LEU A 30 -15.72 4.89 0.85
N LYS A 31 -15.75 3.57 0.66
CA LYS A 31 -16.13 2.59 1.69
C LYS A 31 -14.92 1.73 2.03
N VAL A 32 -14.72 1.45 3.32
CA VAL A 32 -13.67 0.54 3.78
C VAL A 32 -14.29 -0.68 4.43
N GLY A 33 -13.86 -1.87 4.01
CA GLY A 33 -14.28 -3.16 4.56
C GLY A 33 -13.07 -4.02 4.86
N GLY A 34 -12.57 -3.98 6.10
CA GLY A 34 -11.33 -4.66 6.46
C GLY A 34 -10.15 -4.13 5.63
N PRO A 35 -9.37 -4.99 4.94
CA PRO A 35 -8.24 -4.57 4.11
C PRO A 35 -8.64 -4.03 2.73
N TYR A 36 -9.94 -3.89 2.45
CA TYR A 36 -10.45 -3.51 1.14
C TYR A 36 -11.04 -2.10 1.15
N VAL A 37 -10.83 -1.38 0.05
CA VAL A 37 -11.45 -0.07 -0.21
C VAL A 37 -12.29 -0.17 -1.48
N PHE A 38 -13.50 0.36 -1.44
CA PHE A 38 -14.46 0.36 -2.53
C PHE A 38 -14.96 1.79 -2.80
N ASP A 39 -15.44 2.02 -4.02
CA ASP A 39 -16.18 3.23 -4.35
C ASP A 39 -17.66 3.14 -3.91
N ALA A 40 -18.41 4.22 -4.18
CA ALA A 40 -19.84 4.30 -3.86
C ALA A 40 -20.68 3.21 -4.54
N GLN A 41 -20.23 2.68 -5.68
CA GLN A 41 -20.87 1.62 -6.46
C GLN A 41 -20.38 0.21 -6.09
N ASP A 42 -19.67 0.06 -4.97
CA ASP A 42 -19.12 -1.21 -4.47
C ASP A 42 -18.09 -1.85 -5.42
N ARG A 43 -17.44 -1.06 -6.28
CA ARG A 43 -16.31 -1.52 -7.08
C ARG A 43 -15.04 -1.46 -6.26
N LEU A 44 -14.24 -2.53 -6.32
CA LEU A 44 -12.96 -2.60 -5.62
C LEU A 44 -11.99 -1.56 -6.18
N LEU A 45 -11.37 -0.79 -5.29
CA LEU A 45 -10.31 0.17 -5.61
C LEU A 45 -8.95 -0.33 -5.15
N LEU A 46 -8.88 -0.83 -3.92
CA LEU A 46 -7.63 -1.20 -3.26
C LEU A 46 -7.84 -2.43 -2.37
N HIS A 47 -6.87 -3.33 -2.40
CA HIS A 47 -6.70 -4.39 -1.41
C HIS A 47 -5.32 -4.27 -0.78
N VAL A 48 -5.26 -4.14 0.55
CA VAL A 48 -4.01 -4.06 1.32
C VAL A 48 -3.71 -5.43 1.91
N ARG A 49 -2.57 -6.02 1.57
CA ARG A 49 -2.16 -7.32 2.14
C ARG A 49 -1.67 -7.15 3.57
N GLU A 50 -1.78 -8.21 4.35
CA GLU A 50 -1.24 -8.24 5.71
C GLU A 50 0.27 -7.92 5.71
N PRO A 51 0.76 -7.12 6.68
CA PRO A 51 2.19 -6.86 6.81
C PRO A 51 2.98 -8.15 7.07
N VAL A 52 4.07 -8.32 6.34
CA VAL A 52 5.01 -9.43 6.52
C VAL A 52 6.37 -8.87 6.90
N LEU A 53 7.01 -9.47 7.89
CA LEU A 53 8.39 -9.12 8.24
C LEU A 53 9.35 -9.90 7.35
N VAL A 54 10.09 -9.19 6.50
CA VAL A 54 11.15 -9.76 5.67
C VAL A 54 12.44 -9.73 6.48
N THR A 55 13.01 -10.90 6.75
CA THR A 55 14.23 -11.04 7.59
C THR A 55 15.42 -11.59 6.81
N VAL A 56 15.22 -12.03 5.57
CA VAL A 56 16.27 -12.64 4.75
C VAL A 56 17.14 -11.51 4.18
N PRO A 57 18.45 -11.47 4.48
CA PRO A 57 19.32 -10.41 3.98
C PRO A 57 19.36 -10.37 2.43
N GLY A 58 19.17 -9.19 1.86
CA GLY A 58 19.23 -8.93 0.42
C GLY A 58 17.97 -9.31 -0.38
N GLU A 59 16.93 -9.79 0.29
CA GLU A 59 15.68 -10.21 -0.35
C GLU A 59 14.95 -9.03 -0.99
N VAL A 60 14.95 -7.86 -0.34
CA VAL A 60 14.34 -6.64 -0.87
C VAL A 60 15.09 -6.15 -2.11
N GLN A 61 16.42 -6.20 -2.11
CA GLN A 61 17.22 -5.87 -3.29
C GLN A 61 16.94 -6.84 -4.45
N ARG A 62 16.76 -8.13 -4.16
CA ARG A 62 16.48 -9.16 -5.17
C ARG A 62 15.09 -8.96 -5.80
N LEU A 63 14.07 -8.66 -5.00
CA LEU A 63 12.68 -8.54 -5.45
C LEU A 63 12.38 -7.17 -6.06
N LEU A 64 12.78 -6.09 -5.38
CA LEU A 64 12.39 -4.72 -5.73
C LEU A 64 13.51 -3.92 -6.38
N GLY A 65 14.77 -4.37 -6.25
CA GLY A 65 15.94 -3.62 -6.71
C GLY A 65 16.39 -2.50 -5.77
N LEU A 66 15.85 -2.46 -4.53
CA LEU A 66 16.15 -1.42 -3.55
C LEU A 66 17.20 -1.86 -2.53
N PRO A 67 18.23 -1.03 -2.23
CA PRO A 67 19.27 -1.38 -1.26
C PRO A 67 18.82 -1.07 0.17
N ILE A 68 17.76 -1.73 0.62
CA ILE A 68 17.21 -1.60 1.98
C ILE A 68 17.72 -2.75 2.84
N GLU A 69 18.16 -2.42 4.05
CA GLU A 69 18.62 -3.41 5.03
C GLU A 69 17.44 -4.09 5.72
N GLU A 70 17.43 -5.42 5.73
CA GLU A 70 16.53 -6.24 6.53
C GLU A 70 17.01 -6.37 8.00
N PRO A 71 16.12 -6.56 8.99
CA PRO A 71 14.68 -6.82 8.85
C PRO A 71 13.86 -5.57 8.52
N VAL A 72 12.87 -5.72 7.64
CA VAL A 72 11.95 -4.65 7.25
C VAL A 72 10.52 -5.20 7.12
N TRP A 73 9.54 -4.40 7.49
CA TRP A 73 8.14 -4.72 7.25
C TRP A 73 7.74 -4.39 5.82
N TRP A 74 7.04 -5.31 5.19
CA TRP A 74 6.59 -5.27 3.81
C TRP A 74 5.06 -5.32 3.78
N VAL A 75 4.44 -4.34 3.13
CA VAL A 75 2.99 -4.30 2.90
C VAL A 75 2.73 -4.08 1.42
N GLU A 76 1.94 -4.96 0.81
CA GLU A 76 1.53 -4.81 -0.58
C GLU A 76 0.18 -4.11 -0.68
N LEU A 77 0.09 -3.14 -1.58
CA LEU A 77 -1.13 -2.46 -1.96
C LEU A 77 -1.44 -2.81 -3.41
N HIS A 78 -2.58 -3.47 -3.61
CA HIS A 78 -3.05 -3.94 -4.90
C HIS A 78 -4.17 -3.03 -5.37
N ALA A 79 -3.83 -2.10 -6.26
CA ALA A 79 -4.81 -1.21 -6.89
C ALA A 79 -5.53 -1.93 -8.03
N ALA A 80 -6.85 -1.78 -8.09
CA ALA A 80 -7.61 -2.22 -9.26
C ALA A 80 -7.16 -1.44 -10.51
N THR A 81 -7.23 -2.08 -11.69
CA THR A 81 -6.87 -1.43 -12.97
C THR A 81 -7.92 -0.40 -13.41
N ASP A 82 -9.16 -0.60 -13.00
CA ASP A 82 -10.33 0.24 -13.25
C ASP A 82 -11.19 0.22 -11.97
N PRO A 83 -11.71 1.38 -11.49
CA PRO A 83 -11.62 2.73 -12.05
C PRO A 83 -10.24 3.38 -11.96
N ALA A 84 -9.97 4.37 -12.82
CA ALA A 84 -8.70 5.12 -12.85
C ALA A 84 -8.31 5.75 -11.50
N GLU A 85 -9.30 6.01 -10.64
CA GLU A 85 -9.10 6.52 -9.29
C GLU A 85 -8.41 5.52 -8.34
N ALA A 86 -8.50 4.21 -8.61
CA ALA A 86 -7.93 3.15 -7.77
C ALA A 86 -6.44 3.34 -7.51
N GLU A 87 -5.66 3.67 -8.54
CA GLU A 87 -4.22 3.91 -8.41
C GLU A 87 -3.91 5.15 -7.57
N ARG A 88 -4.72 6.20 -7.70
CA ARG A 88 -4.56 7.43 -6.92
C ARG A 88 -4.85 7.19 -5.44
N ILE A 89 -5.88 6.41 -5.12
CA ILE A 89 -6.20 6.03 -3.74
C ILE A 89 -5.12 5.11 -3.17
N ALA A 90 -4.64 4.14 -3.95
CA ALA A 90 -3.54 3.27 -3.54
C ALA A 90 -2.25 4.06 -3.27
N ARG A 91 -1.90 5.02 -4.14
CA ARG A 91 -0.76 5.92 -3.93
C ARG A 91 -0.88 6.69 -2.62
N HIS A 92 -2.03 7.34 -2.40
CA HIS A 92 -2.28 8.10 -1.18
C HIS A 92 -2.12 7.24 0.07
N CYS A 93 -2.71 6.04 0.08
CA CYS A 93 -2.59 5.13 1.22
C CYS A 93 -1.15 4.64 1.42
N ALA A 94 -0.43 4.29 0.34
CA ALA A 94 0.95 3.84 0.40
C ALA A 94 1.87 4.93 0.98
N ASP A 95 1.73 6.16 0.48
CA ASP A 95 2.52 7.31 0.94
C ASP A 95 2.23 7.63 2.41
N ALA A 96 0.96 7.53 2.83
CA ALA A 96 0.58 7.76 4.21
C ALA A 96 1.10 6.66 5.16
N PHE A 97 1.03 5.37 4.77
CA PHE A 97 1.64 4.29 5.55
C PHE A 97 3.16 4.46 5.68
N ALA A 98 3.83 4.86 4.60
CA ALA A 98 5.26 5.15 4.63
C ALA A 98 5.56 6.31 5.58
N ALA A 99 4.80 7.41 5.51
CA ALA A 99 5.01 8.58 6.33
C ALA A 99 4.87 8.31 7.85
N GLN A 100 4.00 7.38 8.26
CA GLN A 100 3.83 7.02 9.68
C GLN A 100 5.08 6.43 10.33
N HIS A 101 5.94 5.76 9.54
CA HIS A 101 7.06 4.98 10.05
C HIS A 101 8.38 5.24 9.33
N ASP A 102 8.53 6.43 8.72
CA ASP A 102 9.71 6.82 7.93
C ASP A 102 10.09 5.74 6.88
N GLY A 103 9.05 5.23 6.22
CA GLY A 103 9.12 4.17 5.24
C GLY A 103 9.33 4.67 3.82
N THR A 104 9.46 3.73 2.90
CA THR A 104 9.64 3.97 1.46
C THR A 104 8.55 3.25 0.68
N VAL A 105 8.02 3.92 -0.34
CA VAL A 105 7.11 3.29 -1.29
C VAL A 105 7.86 2.89 -2.55
N TRP A 106 7.72 1.62 -2.92
CA TRP A 106 8.09 1.11 -4.23
C TRP A 106 6.82 0.94 -5.08
N SER A 107 6.93 1.12 -6.40
CA SER A 107 5.84 0.79 -7.32
C SER A 107 6.36 0.29 -8.65
N GLU A 108 5.68 -0.70 -9.19
CA GLU A 108 6.08 -1.36 -10.44
C GLU A 108 6.01 -0.41 -11.65
N SER A 109 5.09 0.56 -11.64
CA SER A 109 4.92 1.56 -12.72
C SER A 109 6.05 2.59 -12.82
N GLY A 110 7.02 2.58 -11.90
CA GLY A 110 8.19 3.46 -11.90
C GLY A 110 9.48 2.83 -12.44
N LYS A 111 9.42 1.60 -12.96
CA LYS A 111 10.53 0.95 -13.69
C LYS A 111 10.55 1.34 -15.17
#